data_AF-A0A0W1A5P7-F1
#
_entry.id   AF-A0A0W1A5P7-F1
#
_cell.length_a   1.000
_cell.length_b   1.000
_cell.length_c   1.000
_cell.angle_alpha   90.00
_cell.angle_beta   90.00
_cell.angle_gamma   90.00
#
_symmetry.space_group_name_H-M   'P 1'
#
loop_
_entity.id
_entity.type
_entity.pdbx_description
1 polymer ?
#
loop_
_entity_poly.entity_id
_entity_poly.type
_entity_poly.pdbx_seq_one_letter_code
_entity_poly.pdbx_strand_id
1 'polypeptide(L)'
;MKSTGNKQDASLNKLSSNQTTPGFLHFKYSLIIIGIIVLFWGTTLAFPTITHGLIGSNFFYCLLYLVLTLHITLVTISVYLHRSETHRAVTFHPAVRHFFRFWLWLFTGTNRGGWVAVHRLHHQNPDTEKDPHSPVVYGLKKIFTHGIELYSNAKTPEAIAKFGCVTDDDVLEKKLYAKLPVRGPLSLFLIQLVLLGIWAIPLWTIQMILQILMQASVINGLGHAIGYRNFNTQDNSHNLTRWGIIVGGEELHNNHHLNPASAKFSFRTDEYDIGWFYICVLRRLGLATIKLKPVASIDLKYTKGLFKDLKNRSSHVGQMLFLALFVCVVL
;
A
#
# COMPACT_ATOMS: atom_id res chain seq x y z
N MET A 1 -59.64 -25.47 -5.99
CA MET A 1 -58.23 -25.92 -6.09
C MET A 1 -57.47 -25.42 -4.86
N LYS A 2 -56.99 -26.34 -4.01
CA LYS A 2 -56.21 -26.02 -2.80
C LYS A 2 -54.74 -25.84 -3.15
N SER A 3 -54.18 -24.73 -2.67
CA SER A 3 -52.80 -24.46 -2.22
C SER A 3 -51.74 -25.55 -2.42
N THR A 4 -50.72 -25.23 -3.21
CA THR A 4 -49.37 -25.84 -3.13
C THR A 4 -48.30 -24.77 -3.33
N GLY A 5 -48.22 -23.82 -2.39
CA GLY A 5 -47.13 -22.85 -2.35
C GLY A 5 -46.73 -22.59 -0.92
N ASN A 6 -46.00 -23.51 -0.27
CA ASN A 6 -45.20 -23.18 0.93
C ASN A 6 -44.31 -24.33 1.47
N LYS A 7 -43.39 -24.90 0.67
CA LYS A 7 -42.37 -25.81 1.25
C LYS A 7 -40.93 -25.61 0.73
N GLN A 8 -40.73 -25.04 -0.46
CA GLN A 8 -39.39 -24.78 -0.99
C GLN A 8 -38.77 -23.47 -0.47
N ASP A 9 -39.56 -22.43 -0.23
CA ASP A 9 -39.02 -21.16 0.30
C ASP A 9 -38.61 -21.23 1.78
N ALA A 10 -39.25 -22.10 2.55
CA ALA A 10 -38.92 -22.29 3.96
C ALA A 10 -37.60 -23.05 4.19
N SER A 11 -37.17 -23.91 3.25
CA SER A 11 -35.91 -24.64 3.34
C SER A 11 -34.71 -23.82 2.88
N LEU A 12 -34.88 -22.93 1.89
CA LEU A 12 -33.86 -21.99 1.44
C LEU A 12 -33.54 -20.92 2.49
N ASN A 13 -34.57 -20.42 3.20
CA ASN A 13 -34.37 -19.43 4.26
C ASN A 13 -33.66 -20.00 5.51
N LYS A 14 -33.77 -21.32 5.77
CA LYS A 14 -33.14 -21.97 6.93
C LYS A 14 -31.66 -22.30 6.73
N LEU A 15 -31.16 -22.30 5.48
CA LEU A 15 -29.75 -22.50 5.15
C LEU A 15 -28.93 -21.19 5.20
N SER A 16 -29.58 -20.02 5.21
CA SER A 16 -28.90 -18.71 5.29
C SER A 16 -28.63 -18.23 6.72
N SER A 17 -29.32 -18.75 7.73
CA SER A 17 -29.28 -18.20 9.10
C SER A 17 -28.20 -18.79 10.01
N ASN A 18 -27.39 -19.74 9.53
CA ASN A 18 -26.33 -20.38 10.33
C ASN A 18 -24.90 -20.13 9.81
N GLN A 19 -24.71 -19.14 8.94
CA GLN A 19 -23.38 -18.63 8.68
C GLN A 19 -22.98 -17.72 9.83
N THR A 20 -22.23 -18.27 10.78
CA THR A 20 -21.41 -17.46 11.67
C THR A 20 -20.58 -16.53 10.80
N THR A 21 -20.81 -15.22 10.94
CA THR A 21 -20.14 -14.20 10.14
C THR A 21 -18.62 -14.38 10.28
N PRO A 22 -17.89 -14.70 9.18
CA PRO A 22 -16.45 -14.96 9.25
C PRO A 22 -15.69 -13.80 9.92
N GLY A 23 -16.16 -12.57 9.72
CA GLY A 23 -15.53 -11.36 10.25
C GLY A 23 -15.46 -11.25 11.78
N PHE A 24 -16.40 -11.82 12.54
CA PHE A 24 -16.38 -11.70 14.01
C PHE A 24 -15.32 -12.60 14.66
N LEU A 25 -15.07 -13.77 14.06
CA LEU A 25 -14.03 -14.69 14.49
C LEU A 25 -12.65 -14.10 14.19
N HIS A 26 -12.43 -13.59 12.97
CA HIS A 26 -11.19 -12.93 12.56
C HIS A 26 -10.85 -11.68 13.40
N PHE A 27 -11.85 -10.90 13.82
CA PHE A 27 -11.65 -9.73 14.69
C PHE A 27 -11.20 -10.13 16.11
N LYS A 28 -11.80 -11.18 16.70
CA LYS A 28 -11.38 -11.69 18.02
C LYS A 28 -9.95 -12.22 18.01
N TYR A 29 -9.56 -12.96 16.98
CA TYR A 29 -8.18 -13.42 16.83
C TYR A 29 -7.20 -12.26 16.64
N SER A 30 -7.60 -11.19 15.95
CA SER A 30 -6.76 -10.01 15.75
C SER A 30 -6.45 -9.29 17.08
N LEU A 31 -7.44 -9.12 17.96
CA LEU A 31 -7.22 -8.53 19.29
C LEU A 31 -6.39 -9.42 20.21
N ILE A 32 -6.56 -10.75 20.13
CA ILE A 32 -5.73 -11.71 20.87
C ILE A 32 -4.28 -11.66 20.39
N ILE A 33 -4.06 -11.59 19.07
CA ILE A 33 -2.72 -11.45 18.48
C ILE A 33 -2.09 -10.13 18.94
N ILE A 34 -2.82 -9.01 18.90
CA ILE A 34 -2.35 -7.71 19.42
C ILE A 34 -2.02 -7.81 20.91
N GLY A 35 -2.86 -8.45 21.72
CA GLY A 35 -2.60 -8.64 23.15
C GLY A 35 -1.37 -9.50 23.43
N ILE A 36 -1.17 -10.58 22.68
CA ILE A 36 0.03 -11.44 22.76
C ILE A 36 1.27 -10.66 22.37
N ILE A 37 1.19 -9.86 21.31
CA ILE A 37 2.24 -8.95 20.88
C ILE A 37 2.54 -7.99 22.04
N VAL A 38 1.60 -7.17 22.50
CA VAL A 38 1.83 -6.18 23.57
C VAL A 38 2.40 -6.81 24.86
N LEU A 39 1.88 -7.96 25.29
CA LEU A 39 2.38 -8.67 26.47
C LEU A 39 3.82 -9.16 26.26
N PHE A 40 4.13 -9.71 25.10
CA PHE A 40 5.47 -10.18 24.74
C PHE A 40 6.46 -9.01 24.59
N TRP A 41 6.02 -7.89 24.06
CA TRP A 41 6.79 -6.65 24.00
C TRP A 41 7.11 -6.12 25.42
N GLY A 42 6.15 -6.18 26.34
CA GLY A 42 6.36 -5.81 27.74
C GLY A 42 7.40 -6.70 28.44
N THR A 43 7.39 -8.02 28.17
CA THR A 43 8.34 -8.96 28.80
C THR A 43 9.73 -8.90 28.18
N THR A 44 9.86 -8.61 26.89
CA THR A 44 11.16 -8.48 26.21
C THR A 44 11.95 -7.26 26.65
N LEU A 45 11.27 -6.18 27.06
CA LEU A 45 11.90 -5.04 27.73
C LEU A 45 12.44 -5.39 29.13
N ALA A 46 11.93 -6.45 29.76
CA ALA A 46 12.25 -6.82 31.14
C ALA A 46 13.43 -7.82 31.29
N PHE A 47 13.85 -8.52 30.22
CA PHE A 47 14.86 -9.60 30.32
C PHE A 47 16.00 -9.48 29.27
N PRO A 48 17.11 -8.79 29.58
CA PRO A 48 18.12 -8.31 28.60
C PRO A 48 19.08 -9.35 27.99
N THR A 49 19.24 -10.54 28.56
CA THR A 49 20.40 -11.41 28.29
C THR A 49 20.41 -12.13 26.94
N ILE A 50 19.31 -12.12 26.18
CA ILE A 50 19.19 -12.66 24.80
C ILE A 50 18.89 -11.53 23.79
N THR A 51 18.82 -10.28 24.26
CA THR A 51 18.12 -9.22 23.51
C THR A 51 18.85 -8.73 22.26
N HIS A 52 20.18 -8.73 22.26
CA HIS A 52 20.94 -7.92 21.31
C HIS A 52 21.34 -8.62 19.99
N GLY A 53 21.08 -9.93 19.86
CA GLY A 53 21.50 -10.71 18.69
C GLY A 53 23.00 -10.65 18.39
N LEU A 54 23.41 -11.06 17.19
CA LEU A 54 24.82 -11.10 16.79
C LEU A 54 25.47 -9.72 16.64
N ILE A 55 24.70 -8.66 16.37
CA ILE A 55 25.25 -7.33 16.09
C ILE A 55 25.15 -6.34 17.26
N GLY A 56 24.68 -6.77 18.43
CA GLY A 56 24.58 -5.86 19.58
C GLY A 56 23.44 -4.85 19.43
N SER A 57 22.29 -5.24 18.88
CA SER A 57 21.17 -4.36 18.55
C SER A 57 20.59 -3.67 19.78
N ASN A 58 20.26 -2.40 19.65
CA ASN A 58 19.53 -1.63 20.67
C ASN A 58 18.30 -0.97 20.04
N PHE A 59 17.46 -0.33 20.87
CA PHE A 59 16.23 0.31 20.41
C PHE A 59 16.45 1.29 19.24
N PHE A 60 17.44 2.18 19.35
CA PHE A 60 17.71 3.19 18.31
C PHE A 60 18.18 2.57 17.01
N TYR A 61 18.99 1.51 17.08
CA TYR A 61 19.40 0.75 15.91
C TYR A 61 18.18 0.10 15.22
N CYS A 62 17.32 -0.57 15.98
CA CYS A 62 16.12 -1.21 15.46
C CYS A 62 15.13 -0.18 14.87
N LEU A 63 14.97 0.97 15.52
CA LEU A 63 14.14 2.07 15.02
C LEU A 63 14.69 2.64 13.71
N LEU A 64 15.99 2.90 13.63
CA LEU A 64 16.62 3.39 12.41
C LEU A 64 16.49 2.37 11.28
N TYR A 65 16.73 1.09 11.57
CA TYR A 65 16.50 0.01 10.62
C TYR A 65 15.06 0.02 10.12
N LEU A 66 14.07 0.07 11.02
CA LEU A 66 12.65 0.08 10.67
C LEU A 66 12.31 1.22 9.73
N VAL A 67 12.71 2.44 10.09
CA VAL A 67 12.41 3.65 9.31
C VAL A 67 13.01 3.54 7.91
N LEU A 68 14.28 3.11 7.81
CA LEU A 68 14.96 2.97 6.53
C LEU A 68 14.34 1.87 5.67
N THR A 69 14.11 0.67 6.22
CA THR A 69 13.55 -0.43 5.44
C THR A 69 12.10 -0.21 5.06
N LEU A 70 11.31 0.41 5.93
CA LEU A 70 9.94 0.80 5.62
C LEU A 70 9.93 1.84 4.49
N HIS A 71 10.77 2.88 4.57
CA HIS A 71 10.90 3.89 3.51
C HIS A 71 11.28 3.26 2.17
N ILE A 72 12.32 2.41 2.14
CA ILE A 72 12.75 1.72 0.91
C ILE A 72 11.62 0.84 0.37
N THR A 73 10.88 0.15 1.24
CA THR A 73 9.76 -0.71 0.84
C THR A 73 8.64 0.10 0.19
N LEU A 74 8.19 1.18 0.84
CA LEU A 74 7.12 2.04 0.34
C LEU A 74 7.51 2.75 -0.95
N VAL A 75 8.73 3.27 -1.03
CA VAL A 75 9.29 3.84 -2.27
C VAL A 75 9.36 2.78 -3.36
N THR A 76 9.78 1.54 -3.05
CA THR A 76 9.84 0.45 -4.03
C THR A 76 8.46 0.11 -4.56
N ILE A 77 7.44 0.05 -3.71
CA ILE A 77 6.05 -0.12 -4.15
C ILE A 77 5.65 1.01 -5.10
N SER A 78 5.92 2.26 -4.73
CA SER A 78 5.60 3.43 -5.54
C SER A 78 6.32 3.44 -6.90
N VAL A 79 7.65 3.47 -6.91
CA VAL A 79 8.41 3.66 -8.15
C VAL A 79 8.38 2.41 -9.03
N TYR A 80 8.36 1.22 -8.44
CA TYR A 80 8.43 -0.04 -9.19
C TYR A 80 7.07 -0.67 -9.43
N LEU A 81 6.33 -1.12 -8.41
CA LEU A 81 5.05 -1.79 -8.64
C LEU A 81 4.03 -0.85 -9.29
N HIS A 82 3.93 0.37 -8.78
CA HIS A 82 2.93 1.31 -9.24
C HIS A 82 3.34 2.01 -10.54
N ARG A 83 4.41 2.83 -10.53
CA ARG A 83 4.79 3.64 -11.70
C ARG A 83 5.38 2.81 -12.85
N SER A 84 6.19 1.79 -12.56
CA SER A 84 6.83 0.95 -13.59
C SER A 84 5.96 -0.23 -14.04
N GLU A 85 5.51 -1.07 -13.11
CA GLU A 85 4.83 -2.33 -13.45
C GLU A 85 3.37 -2.14 -13.82
N THR A 86 2.63 -1.34 -13.07
CA THR A 86 1.22 -1.05 -13.36
C THR A 86 1.07 -0.07 -14.50
N HIS A 87 1.66 1.13 -14.40
CA HIS A 87 1.38 2.22 -15.33
C HIS A 87 2.36 2.39 -16.48
N ARG A 88 3.48 1.66 -16.45
CA ARG A 88 4.52 1.69 -17.51
C ARG A 88 5.09 3.10 -17.76
N ALA A 89 5.07 3.96 -16.75
CA ALA A 89 5.53 5.35 -16.83
C ALA A 89 7.06 5.47 -16.84
N VAL A 90 7.74 4.51 -16.21
CA VAL A 90 9.19 4.40 -16.16
C VAL A 90 9.61 2.95 -16.39
N THR A 91 10.78 2.77 -16.97
CA THR A 91 11.44 1.47 -17.13
C THR A 91 12.82 1.53 -16.49
N PHE A 92 13.17 0.54 -15.68
CA PHE A 92 14.47 0.50 -14.99
C PHE A 92 15.42 -0.50 -15.64
N HIS A 93 16.71 -0.32 -15.42
CA HIS A 93 17.76 -1.28 -15.77
C HIS A 93 17.48 -2.65 -15.12
N PRO A 94 17.77 -3.79 -15.77
CA PRO A 94 17.46 -5.12 -15.25
C PRO A 94 17.96 -5.38 -13.82
N ALA A 95 19.16 -4.90 -13.47
CA ALA A 95 19.70 -5.03 -12.11
C ALA A 95 18.83 -4.30 -11.06
N VAL A 96 18.34 -3.10 -11.38
CA VAL A 96 17.47 -2.31 -10.50
C VAL A 96 16.09 -2.96 -10.40
N ARG A 97 15.54 -3.48 -11.51
CA ARG A 97 14.28 -4.26 -11.48
C ARG A 97 14.43 -5.49 -10.60
N HIS A 98 15.53 -6.23 -10.73
CA HIS A 98 15.78 -7.41 -9.91
C HIS A 98 15.89 -7.06 -8.42
N PHE A 99 16.62 -5.99 -8.07
CA PHE A 99 16.65 -5.46 -6.70
C PHE A 99 15.22 -5.21 -6.17
N PHE A 100 14.38 -4.50 -6.92
CA PHE A 100 13.00 -4.23 -6.48
C PHE A 100 12.17 -5.50 -6.33
N ARG A 101 12.27 -6.45 -7.27
CA ARG A 101 11.57 -7.75 -7.21
C ARG A 101 11.97 -8.53 -5.96
N PHE A 102 13.27 -8.66 -5.73
CA PHE A 102 13.82 -9.37 -4.57
C PHE A 102 13.43 -8.67 -3.28
N TRP A 103 13.58 -7.35 -3.20
CA TRP A 103 13.22 -6.55 -2.02
C TRP A 103 11.76 -6.73 -1.66
N LEU A 104 10.84 -6.58 -2.63
CA LEU A 104 9.41 -6.75 -2.38
C LEU A 104 9.06 -8.18 -1.96
N TRP A 105 9.66 -9.18 -2.60
CA TRP A 105 9.46 -10.55 -2.17
C TRP A 105 9.92 -10.75 -0.72
N LEU A 106 11.13 -10.31 -0.37
CA LEU A 106 11.73 -10.48 0.95
C LEU A 106 10.99 -9.70 2.05
N PHE A 107 10.62 -8.44 1.79
CA PHE A 107 10.04 -7.53 2.79
C PHE A 107 8.51 -7.58 2.86
N THR A 108 7.83 -8.02 1.81
CA THR A 108 6.36 -7.92 1.74
C THR A 108 5.68 -9.24 1.36
N GLY A 109 6.38 -10.15 0.68
CA GLY A 109 5.75 -11.33 0.08
C GLY A 109 4.73 -10.97 -1.00
N THR A 110 4.80 -9.77 -1.59
CA THR A 110 3.83 -9.34 -2.60
C THR A 110 3.99 -10.15 -3.89
N ASN A 111 2.91 -10.82 -4.30
CA ASN A 111 2.80 -11.34 -5.66
C ASN A 111 2.58 -10.16 -6.63
N ARG A 112 3.57 -9.88 -7.49
CA ARG A 112 3.57 -8.70 -8.36
C ARG A 112 2.40 -8.68 -9.34
N GLY A 113 2.15 -9.81 -10.03
CA GLY A 113 1.06 -9.91 -10.99
C GLY A 113 -0.31 -9.72 -10.35
N GLY A 114 -0.52 -10.33 -9.18
CA GLY A 114 -1.71 -10.10 -8.36
C GLY A 114 -1.86 -8.65 -7.93
N TRP A 115 -0.78 -7.99 -7.54
CA TRP A 115 -0.83 -6.59 -7.13
C TRP A 115 -1.19 -5.65 -8.30
N VAL A 116 -0.50 -5.81 -9.42
CA VAL A 116 -0.73 -5.05 -10.65
C VAL A 116 -2.16 -5.25 -11.17
N ALA A 117 -2.68 -6.46 -11.08
CA ALA A 117 -4.04 -6.76 -11.52
C ALA A 117 -5.10 -5.98 -10.73
N VAL A 118 -5.01 -6.04 -9.40
CA VAL A 118 -5.96 -5.35 -8.51
C VAL A 118 -5.87 -3.83 -8.68
N HIS A 119 -4.64 -3.29 -8.80
CA HIS A 119 -4.44 -1.85 -9.00
C HIS A 119 -4.99 -1.36 -10.34
N ARG A 120 -4.82 -2.13 -11.42
CA ARG A 120 -5.41 -1.81 -12.73
C ARG A 120 -6.94 -1.93 -12.72
N LEU A 121 -7.50 -2.90 -11.99
CA LEU A 121 -8.94 -3.04 -11.82
C LEU A 121 -9.55 -1.82 -11.14
N HIS A 122 -8.88 -1.32 -10.09
CA HIS A 122 -9.23 -0.07 -9.41
C HIS A 122 -9.25 1.11 -10.40
N HIS A 123 -8.18 1.36 -11.15
CA HIS A 123 -8.17 2.46 -12.13
C HIS A 123 -9.15 2.30 -13.30
N GLN A 124 -9.59 1.08 -13.61
CA GLN A 124 -10.58 0.87 -14.67
C GLN A 124 -11.97 1.31 -14.24
N ASN A 125 -12.32 1.15 -12.96
CA ASN A 125 -13.66 1.46 -12.47
C ASN A 125 -13.60 2.15 -11.09
N PRO A 126 -12.83 3.24 -10.93
CA PRO A 126 -12.54 3.82 -9.62
C PRO A 126 -13.84 4.27 -8.93
N ASP A 127 -13.93 4.01 -7.64
CA ASP A 127 -15.08 4.37 -6.79
C ASP A 127 -16.43 3.77 -7.19
N THR A 128 -16.45 2.76 -8.08
CA THR A 128 -17.66 2.01 -8.43
C THR A 128 -17.73 0.67 -7.67
N GLU A 129 -18.85 -0.06 -7.78
CA GLU A 129 -18.97 -1.41 -7.20
C GLU A 129 -17.95 -2.42 -7.77
N LYS A 130 -17.35 -2.13 -8.92
CA LYS A 130 -16.29 -2.96 -9.53
C LYS A 130 -14.89 -2.63 -9.01
N ASP A 131 -14.76 -1.55 -8.24
CA ASP A 131 -13.52 -1.21 -7.55
C ASP A 131 -13.33 -2.13 -6.33
N PRO A 132 -12.27 -2.96 -6.31
CA PRO A 132 -12.07 -3.94 -5.26
C PRO A 132 -11.85 -3.34 -3.86
N HIS A 133 -11.50 -2.06 -3.77
CA HIS A 133 -11.21 -1.40 -2.49
C HIS A 133 -11.71 0.04 -2.44
N SER A 134 -12.83 0.33 -3.11
CA SER A 134 -13.45 1.66 -3.05
C SER A 134 -13.92 1.99 -1.63
N PRO A 135 -13.39 3.06 -0.99
CA PRO A 135 -13.92 3.54 0.27
C PRO A 135 -15.28 4.23 0.10
N VAL A 136 -15.65 4.64 -1.12
CA VAL A 136 -16.97 5.20 -1.43
C VAL A 136 -18.06 4.12 -1.34
N VAL A 137 -17.76 2.91 -1.82
CA VAL A 137 -18.68 1.76 -1.79
C VAL A 137 -18.66 1.05 -0.44
N TYR A 138 -17.46 0.76 0.09
CA TYR A 138 -17.32 -0.07 1.29
C TYR A 138 -17.25 0.73 2.60
N GLY A 139 -16.97 2.03 2.53
CA GLY A 139 -16.71 2.88 3.68
C GLY A 139 -15.29 2.69 4.25
N LEU A 140 -14.70 3.78 4.74
CA LEU A 140 -13.34 3.78 5.31
C LEU A 140 -13.15 2.74 6.41
N LYS A 141 -14.14 2.56 7.30
CA LYS A 141 -14.05 1.55 8.38
C LYS A 141 -13.77 0.15 7.83
N LYS A 142 -14.44 -0.24 6.74
CA LYS A 142 -14.26 -1.55 6.13
C LYS A 142 -12.91 -1.66 5.42
N ILE A 143 -12.46 -0.60 4.73
CA ILE A 143 -11.12 -0.57 4.12
C ILE A 143 -10.03 -0.74 5.19
N PHE A 144 -10.12 -0.04 6.32
CA PHE A 144 -9.13 -0.12 7.40
C PHE A 144 -9.12 -1.48 8.13
N THR A 145 -10.25 -2.16 8.22
CA THR A 145 -10.37 -3.41 9.01
C THR A 145 -10.29 -4.67 8.16
N HIS A 146 -10.74 -4.62 6.90
CA HIS A 146 -10.85 -5.77 6.00
C HIS A 146 -10.14 -5.53 4.65
N GLY A 147 -9.32 -4.48 4.52
CA GLY A 147 -8.63 -4.14 3.27
C GLY A 147 -7.78 -5.28 2.71
N ILE A 148 -7.11 -6.05 3.58
CA ILE A 148 -6.33 -7.24 3.17
C ILE A 148 -7.23 -8.29 2.51
N GLU A 149 -8.40 -8.56 3.11
CA GLU A 149 -9.36 -9.54 2.61
C GLU A 149 -9.93 -9.10 1.26
N LEU A 150 -10.38 -7.83 1.17
CA LEU A 150 -10.86 -7.23 -0.07
C LEU A 150 -9.82 -7.35 -1.19
N TYR A 151 -8.57 -7.01 -0.87
CA TYR A 151 -7.45 -7.11 -1.80
C TYR A 151 -7.16 -8.54 -2.23
N SER A 152 -7.25 -9.50 -1.30
CA SER A 152 -7.03 -10.92 -1.58
C SER A 152 -8.14 -11.49 -2.46
N ASN A 153 -9.40 -11.17 -2.17
CA ASN A 153 -10.56 -11.63 -2.93
C ASN A 153 -10.56 -11.09 -4.37
N ALA A 154 -10.00 -9.90 -4.59
CA ALA A 154 -9.87 -9.30 -5.91
C ALA A 154 -8.80 -9.97 -6.80
N LYS A 155 -7.91 -10.80 -6.25
CA LYS A 155 -6.85 -11.51 -6.99
C LYS A 155 -7.37 -12.79 -7.65
N THR A 156 -8.46 -12.71 -8.40
CA THR A 156 -8.98 -13.87 -9.12
C THR A 156 -8.06 -14.26 -10.28
N PRO A 157 -8.01 -15.54 -10.68
CA PRO A 157 -7.22 -15.97 -11.84
C PRO A 157 -7.55 -15.18 -13.11
N GLU A 158 -8.81 -14.81 -13.31
CA GLU A 158 -9.29 -14.02 -14.45
C GLU A 158 -8.75 -12.59 -14.40
N ALA A 159 -8.79 -11.96 -13.23
CA ALA A 159 -8.24 -10.62 -13.03
C ALA A 159 -6.73 -10.61 -13.27
N ILE A 160 -6.00 -11.61 -12.77
CA ILE A 160 -4.55 -11.75 -12.96
C ILE A 160 -4.22 -12.03 -14.43
N ALA A 161 -4.94 -12.92 -15.10
CA ALA A 161 -4.70 -13.19 -16.51
C ALA A 161 -4.93 -11.95 -17.39
N LYS A 162 -5.95 -11.15 -17.08
CA LYS A 162 -6.31 -9.96 -17.84
C LYS A 162 -5.44 -8.75 -17.54
N PHE A 163 -5.14 -8.50 -16.26
CA PHE A 163 -4.51 -7.26 -15.81
C PHE A 163 -3.15 -7.47 -15.14
N GLY A 164 -2.75 -8.69 -14.79
CA GLY A 164 -1.55 -8.98 -14.00
C GLY A 164 -0.24 -9.09 -14.79
N CYS A 165 -0.20 -8.64 -16.05
CA CYS A 165 1.03 -8.69 -16.85
C CYS A 165 2.14 -7.83 -16.24
N VAL A 166 3.27 -8.47 -15.91
CA VAL A 166 4.47 -7.92 -15.28
C VAL A 166 5.71 -8.12 -16.16
N THR A 167 6.74 -7.30 -15.97
CA THR A 167 8.05 -7.53 -16.61
C THR A 167 8.85 -8.58 -15.86
N ASP A 168 9.83 -9.17 -16.54
CA ASP A 168 10.72 -10.22 -16.01
C ASP A 168 9.95 -11.38 -15.34
N ASP A 169 8.91 -11.89 -16.02
CA ASP A 169 8.17 -13.11 -15.61
C ASP A 169 8.98 -14.39 -15.91
N ASP A 170 10.20 -14.40 -15.37
CA ASP A 170 11.22 -15.41 -15.58
C ASP A 170 11.04 -16.64 -14.65
N VAL A 171 11.98 -17.57 -14.71
CA VAL A 171 11.96 -18.79 -13.89
C VAL A 171 11.95 -18.45 -12.39
N LEU A 172 12.66 -17.39 -11.99
CA LEU A 172 12.73 -16.99 -10.59
C LEU A 172 11.39 -16.43 -10.11
N GLU A 173 10.73 -15.61 -10.93
CA GLU A 173 9.38 -15.15 -10.65
C GLU A 173 8.43 -16.34 -10.47
N LYS A 174 8.41 -17.24 -11.46
CA LYS A 174 7.46 -18.36 -11.53
C LYS A 174 7.67 -19.41 -10.46
N LYS A 175 8.92 -19.69 -10.08
CA LYS A 175 9.24 -20.79 -9.15
C LYS A 175 9.49 -20.34 -7.73
N LEU A 176 9.92 -19.09 -7.51
CA LEU A 176 10.24 -18.57 -6.18
C LEU A 176 9.32 -17.41 -5.80
N TYR A 177 9.40 -16.27 -6.48
CA TYR A 177 8.77 -15.04 -5.97
C TYR A 177 7.24 -15.11 -5.96
N ALA A 178 6.63 -15.48 -7.07
CA ALA A 178 5.17 -15.57 -7.21
C ALA A 178 4.60 -16.85 -6.59
N LYS A 179 5.34 -17.97 -6.65
CA LYS A 179 4.89 -19.28 -6.13
C LYS A 179 5.05 -19.41 -4.62
N LEU A 180 6.07 -18.79 -4.04
CA LEU A 180 6.42 -18.90 -2.63
C LEU A 180 6.52 -17.52 -1.97
N PRO A 181 5.44 -16.71 -2.01
CA PRO A 181 5.46 -15.33 -1.52
C PRO A 181 5.79 -15.23 -0.02
N VAL A 182 5.27 -16.17 0.78
CA VAL A 182 5.46 -16.19 2.25
C VAL A 182 6.90 -16.49 2.64
N ARG A 183 7.68 -17.17 1.78
CA ARG A 183 9.06 -17.52 2.10
C ARG A 183 9.97 -16.29 2.21
N GLY A 184 9.68 -15.21 1.51
CA GLY A 184 10.44 -13.97 1.61
C GLY A 184 10.37 -13.39 3.02
N PRO A 185 9.19 -12.95 3.49
CA PRO A 185 9.05 -12.36 4.83
C PRO A 185 9.46 -13.32 5.94
N LEU A 186 9.21 -14.63 5.80
CA LEU A 186 9.69 -15.63 6.75
C LEU A 186 11.21 -15.71 6.79
N SER A 187 11.89 -15.70 5.65
CA SER A 187 13.36 -15.69 5.60
C SER A 187 13.92 -14.41 6.23
N LEU A 188 13.29 -13.26 5.95
CA LEU A 188 13.66 -11.99 6.58
C LEU A 188 13.51 -12.07 8.10
N PHE A 189 12.40 -12.60 8.60
CA PHE A 189 12.16 -12.78 10.02
C PHE A 189 13.25 -13.63 10.69
N LEU A 190 13.60 -14.78 10.10
CA LEU A 190 14.63 -15.66 10.63
C LEU A 190 16.02 -15.01 10.62
N ILE A 191 16.37 -14.30 9.54
CA ILE A 191 17.62 -13.54 9.45
C ILE A 191 17.66 -12.46 10.54
N GLN A 192 16.56 -11.70 10.69
CA GLN A 192 16.46 -10.68 11.72
C GLN A 192 16.55 -11.29 13.12
N LEU A 193 15.91 -12.43 13.38
CA LEU A 193 15.96 -13.10 14.68
C LEU A 193 17.39 -13.48 15.08
N VAL A 194 18.17 -13.97 14.12
CA VAL A 194 19.60 -14.27 14.33
C VAL A 194 20.41 -12.99 14.55
N LEU A 195 20.21 -11.97 13.72
CA LEU A 195 21.02 -10.74 13.76
C LEU A 195 20.67 -9.84 14.94
N LEU A 196 19.38 -9.62 15.18
CA LEU A 196 18.85 -8.61 16.10
C LEU A 196 18.35 -9.21 17.41
N GLY A 197 18.39 -10.54 17.55
CA GLY A 197 17.85 -11.22 18.72
C GLY A 197 16.35 -11.00 18.82
N ILE A 198 15.88 -10.86 20.06
CA ILE A 198 14.44 -10.79 20.32
C ILE A 198 13.76 -9.55 19.74
N TRP A 199 14.52 -8.49 19.43
CA TRP A 199 14.02 -7.28 18.76
C TRP A 199 13.52 -7.55 17.33
N ALA A 200 13.83 -8.69 16.73
CA ALA A 200 13.34 -9.05 15.40
C ALA A 200 11.82 -9.22 15.34
N ILE A 201 11.22 -9.83 16.37
CA ILE A 201 9.77 -10.05 16.47
C ILE A 201 8.98 -8.75 16.43
N PRO A 202 9.26 -7.79 17.35
CA PRO A 202 8.62 -6.50 17.35
C PRO A 202 8.79 -5.75 16.03
N LEU A 203 10.04 -5.67 15.57
CA LEU A 203 10.43 -4.96 14.35
C LEU A 203 9.73 -5.49 13.10
N TRP A 204 9.80 -6.81 12.89
CA TRP A 204 9.21 -7.47 11.73
C TRP A 204 7.70 -7.32 11.72
N THR A 205 7.06 -7.49 12.88
CA THR A 205 5.60 -7.38 13.01
C THR A 205 5.12 -5.98 12.66
N ILE A 206 5.75 -4.94 13.24
CA ILE A 206 5.41 -3.54 12.92
C ILE A 206 5.63 -3.26 11.44
N GLN A 207 6.75 -3.72 10.86
CA GLN A 207 7.02 -3.52 9.45
C GLN A 207 5.94 -4.14 8.54
N MET A 208 5.50 -5.38 8.85
CA MET A 208 4.43 -6.04 8.09
C MET A 208 3.09 -5.30 8.19
N ILE A 209 2.77 -4.76 9.37
CA ILE A 209 1.52 -4.03 9.59
C ILE A 209 1.55 -2.66 8.90
N LEU A 210 2.59 -1.86 9.15
CA LEU A 210 2.67 -0.48 8.66
C LEU A 210 2.65 -0.42 7.14
N GLN A 211 3.37 -1.31 6.44
CA GLN A 211 3.38 -1.28 4.97
C GLN A 211 1.98 -1.55 4.38
N ILE A 212 1.18 -2.43 5.00
CA ILE A 212 -0.17 -2.75 4.55
C ILE A 212 -1.11 -1.59 4.84
N LEU A 213 -1.03 -1.04 6.06
CA LEU A 213 -1.85 0.09 6.49
C LEU A 213 -1.61 1.31 5.59
N MET A 214 -0.35 1.62 5.27
CA MET A 214 -0.01 2.75 4.41
C MET A 214 -0.56 2.58 2.98
N GLN A 215 -0.49 1.38 2.40
CA GLN A 215 -0.98 1.14 1.04
C GLN A 215 -2.51 1.06 0.96
N ALA A 216 -3.10 0.08 1.65
CA ALA A 216 -4.51 -0.25 1.50
C ALA A 216 -5.42 0.76 2.21
N SER A 217 -5.03 1.21 3.41
CA SER A 217 -5.91 2.03 4.24
C SER A 217 -5.66 3.52 4.04
N VAL A 218 -4.40 3.95 4.06
CA VAL A 218 -4.06 5.36 3.93
C VAL A 218 -4.17 5.81 2.47
N ILE A 219 -3.41 5.22 1.56
CA ILE A 219 -3.44 5.66 0.15
C ILE A 219 -4.76 5.29 -0.52
N ASN A 220 -5.13 4.01 -0.57
CA ASN A 220 -6.36 3.63 -1.29
C ASN A 220 -7.64 4.04 -0.53
N GLY A 221 -7.62 4.04 0.80
CA GLY A 221 -8.75 4.48 1.62
C GLY A 221 -8.83 6.01 1.74
N LEU A 222 -7.92 6.64 2.48
CA LEU A 222 -7.98 8.09 2.69
C LEU A 222 -7.80 8.87 1.40
N GLY A 223 -6.94 8.40 0.48
CA GLY A 223 -6.72 9.04 -0.81
C GLY A 223 -7.95 9.05 -1.73
N HIS A 224 -9.02 8.30 -1.43
CA HIS A 224 -10.31 8.39 -2.13
C HIS A 224 -11.44 9.00 -1.27
N ALA A 225 -11.10 9.56 -0.11
CA ALA A 225 -12.09 10.07 0.83
C ALA A 225 -11.83 11.50 1.30
N ILE A 226 -10.57 11.88 1.53
CA ILE A 226 -10.21 13.16 2.15
C ILE A 226 -8.94 13.74 1.54
N GLY A 227 -8.83 15.07 1.53
CA GLY A 227 -7.63 15.80 1.13
C GLY A 227 -7.96 16.98 0.23
N TYR A 228 -6.95 17.48 -0.48
CA TYR A 228 -7.12 18.55 -1.46
C TYR A 228 -7.10 17.96 -2.88
N ARG A 229 -7.69 18.68 -3.83
CA ARG A 229 -7.69 18.29 -5.25
C ARG A 229 -7.11 19.42 -6.06
N ASN A 230 -6.17 19.09 -6.95
CA ASN A 230 -5.72 20.01 -7.98
C ASN A 230 -6.57 19.89 -9.24
N PHE A 231 -7.18 18.72 -9.44
CA PHE A 231 -7.86 18.37 -10.66
C PHE A 231 -9.26 17.83 -10.37
N ASN A 232 -10.18 18.19 -11.28
CA ASN A 232 -11.52 17.64 -11.29
C ASN A 232 -11.55 16.31 -12.04
N THR A 233 -11.08 15.23 -11.40
CA THR A 233 -11.21 13.86 -11.90
C THR A 233 -12.64 13.35 -11.71
N GLN A 234 -13.03 12.29 -12.45
CA GLN A 234 -14.37 11.69 -12.31
C GLN A 234 -14.51 10.86 -11.04
N ASP A 235 -13.40 10.37 -10.49
CA ASP A 235 -13.31 9.68 -9.20
C ASP A 235 -13.21 10.66 -8.01
N ASN A 236 -13.28 10.10 -6.80
CA ASN A 236 -13.11 10.78 -5.52
C ASN A 236 -11.66 10.79 -5.04
N SER A 237 -10.66 10.72 -5.92
CA SER A 237 -9.24 10.81 -5.51
C SER A 237 -8.85 12.17 -4.93
N HIS A 238 -8.00 12.19 -3.91
CA HIS A 238 -7.56 13.39 -3.20
C HIS A 238 -6.06 13.29 -2.91
N ASN A 239 -5.35 14.40 -3.04
CA ASN A 239 -4.00 14.51 -2.51
C ASN A 239 -4.09 14.66 -0.97
N LEU A 240 -3.39 13.79 -0.24
CA LEU A 240 -3.39 13.76 1.22
C LEU A 240 -2.46 14.81 1.82
N THR A 241 -1.25 14.93 1.28
CA THR A 241 -0.25 15.87 1.76
C THR A 241 0.48 16.52 0.58
N ARG A 242 1.18 17.61 0.83
CA ARG A 242 2.07 18.24 -0.17
C ARG A 242 3.48 17.66 -0.16
N TRP A 243 3.83 16.84 0.83
CA TRP A 243 5.22 16.45 1.08
C TRP A 243 5.64 15.19 0.32
N GLY A 244 4.72 14.28 0.00
CA GLY A 244 5.01 13.12 -0.86
C GLY A 244 6.30 12.34 -0.53
N ILE A 245 6.67 12.25 0.76
CA ILE A 245 7.95 11.69 1.23
C ILE A 245 7.78 10.30 1.82
N ILE A 246 6.69 10.03 2.53
CA ILE A 246 6.57 8.84 3.38
C ILE A 246 6.30 7.61 2.52
N VAL A 247 5.38 7.73 1.57
CA VAL A 247 4.97 6.61 0.70
C VAL A 247 5.46 6.78 -0.73
N GLY A 248 6.59 7.44 -0.93
CA GLY A 248 7.16 7.55 -2.27
C GLY A 248 6.43 8.51 -3.20
N GLY A 249 5.58 9.40 -2.68
CA GLY A 249 4.81 10.37 -3.47
C GLY A 249 3.37 9.96 -3.74
N GLU A 250 2.96 8.75 -3.35
CA GLU A 250 1.58 8.24 -3.45
C GLU A 250 0.55 9.11 -2.71
N GLU A 251 1.01 9.97 -1.79
CA GLU A 251 0.18 10.99 -1.13
C GLU A 251 -0.45 11.97 -2.11
N LEU A 252 0.10 12.10 -3.33
CA LEU A 252 -0.37 12.98 -4.40
C LEU A 252 -1.35 12.24 -5.32
N HIS A 253 -2.34 11.58 -4.72
CA HIS A 253 -3.22 10.61 -5.37
C HIS A 253 -4.15 11.22 -6.43
N ASN A 254 -4.68 12.42 -6.21
CA ASN A 254 -5.51 13.11 -7.22
C ASN A 254 -4.72 13.48 -8.47
N ASN A 255 -3.46 13.90 -8.30
CA ASN A 255 -2.58 14.17 -9.44
C ASN A 255 -2.27 12.89 -10.23
N HIS A 256 -2.06 11.79 -9.51
CA HIS A 256 -1.84 10.48 -10.10
C HIS A 256 -3.08 10.00 -10.88
N HIS A 257 -4.27 10.08 -10.30
CA HIS A 257 -5.52 9.67 -10.95
C HIS A 257 -5.88 10.51 -12.19
N LEU A 258 -5.46 11.78 -12.24
CA LEU A 258 -5.56 12.56 -13.47
C LEU A 258 -4.73 11.92 -14.60
N ASN A 259 -3.47 11.59 -14.33
CA ASN A 259 -2.57 11.06 -15.34
C ASN A 259 -1.76 9.87 -14.81
N PRO A 260 -2.36 8.66 -14.78
CA PRO A 260 -1.70 7.49 -14.23
C PRO A 260 -0.42 7.11 -14.98
N ALA A 261 -0.31 7.48 -16.26
CA ALA A 261 0.86 7.23 -17.09
C ALA A 261 2.06 8.16 -16.79
N SER A 262 1.92 9.14 -15.88
CA SER A 262 3.00 10.02 -15.47
C SER A 262 3.94 9.33 -14.48
N ALA A 263 5.26 9.49 -14.68
CA ALA A 263 6.25 9.04 -13.71
C ALA A 263 6.43 10.02 -12.54
N LYS A 264 5.86 11.23 -12.64
CA LYS A 264 5.91 12.30 -11.63
C LYS A 264 4.49 12.58 -11.14
N PHE A 265 4.28 12.49 -9.83
CA PHE A 265 2.97 12.76 -9.21
C PHE A 265 2.83 14.19 -8.73
N SER A 266 3.93 14.90 -8.45
CA SER A 266 3.85 16.34 -8.13
C SER A 266 3.53 17.19 -9.36
N PHE A 267 2.55 18.07 -9.19
CA PHE A 267 2.12 19.02 -10.20
C PHE A 267 2.49 20.44 -9.80
N ARG A 268 2.20 20.83 -8.55
CA ARG A 268 2.49 22.17 -8.04
C ARG A 268 3.95 22.32 -7.63
N THR A 269 4.42 23.57 -7.54
CA THR A 269 5.78 23.88 -7.10
C THR A 269 6.01 23.62 -5.62
N ASP A 270 4.95 23.65 -4.80
CA ASP A 270 4.98 23.36 -3.37
C ASP A 270 4.64 21.89 -3.05
N GLU A 271 4.57 21.03 -4.08
CA GLU A 271 4.41 19.59 -3.93
C GLU A 271 5.75 18.87 -4.13
N TYR A 272 6.10 18.04 -3.17
CA TYR A 272 7.28 17.21 -3.20
C TYR A 272 6.89 15.77 -3.52
N ASP A 273 7.69 15.13 -4.38
CA ASP A 273 7.50 13.73 -4.79
C ASP A 273 8.87 13.04 -4.69
N ILE A 274 9.09 12.31 -3.59
CA ILE A 274 10.37 11.64 -3.37
C ILE A 274 10.59 10.49 -4.36
N GLY A 275 9.52 9.83 -4.82
CA GLY A 275 9.60 8.80 -5.85
C GLY A 275 10.14 9.36 -7.16
N TRP A 276 9.69 10.55 -7.56
CA TRP A 276 10.22 11.27 -8.72
C TRP A 276 11.69 11.65 -8.55
N PHE A 277 12.09 12.09 -7.35
CA PHE A 277 13.50 12.35 -7.04
C PHE A 277 14.37 11.09 -7.27
N TYR A 278 13.98 9.94 -6.71
CA TYR A 278 14.72 8.69 -6.91
C TYR A 278 14.76 8.26 -8.39
N ILE A 279 13.65 8.40 -9.12
CA ILE A 279 13.61 8.12 -10.57
C ILE A 279 14.59 9.05 -11.32
N CYS A 280 14.67 10.33 -10.95
CA CYS A 280 15.62 11.27 -11.56
C CYS A 280 17.08 10.91 -11.27
N VAL A 281 17.39 10.49 -10.04
CA VAL A 281 18.74 10.02 -9.68
C VAL A 281 19.11 8.79 -10.51
N LEU A 282 18.24 7.78 -10.55
CA LEU A 282 18.47 6.56 -11.35
C LEU A 282 18.58 6.88 -12.84
N ARG A 283 17.78 7.82 -13.36
CA ARG A 283 17.88 8.28 -14.75
C ARG A 283 19.23 8.92 -15.05
N ARG A 284 19.73 9.79 -14.17
CA ARG A 284 21.07 10.41 -14.32
C ARG A 284 22.18 9.37 -14.32
N LEU A 285 22.01 8.27 -13.59
CA LEU A 285 22.93 7.13 -13.57
C LEU A 285 22.77 6.19 -14.78
N GLY A 286 21.89 6.48 -15.73
CA GLY A 286 21.59 5.58 -16.86
C GLY A 286 20.80 4.33 -16.49
N LEU A 287 20.23 4.28 -15.27
CA LEU A 287 19.52 3.13 -14.72
C LEU A 287 18.00 3.22 -14.84
N ALA A 288 17.46 4.34 -15.33
CA ALA A 288 16.03 4.53 -15.56
C ALA A 288 15.76 5.29 -16.86
N THR A 289 14.74 4.86 -17.60
CA THR A 289 14.21 5.53 -18.79
C THR A 289 12.75 5.87 -18.56
N ILE A 290 12.42 7.15 -18.60
CA ILE A 290 11.04 7.65 -18.43
C ILE A 290 10.35 7.58 -19.79
N LYS A 291 9.16 6.97 -19.83
CA LYS A 291 8.32 6.98 -21.01
C LYS A 291 7.48 8.24 -21.00
N LEU A 292 7.89 9.23 -21.77
CA LEU A 292 7.08 10.42 -22.00
C LEU A 292 5.87 10.01 -22.83
N LYS A 293 4.67 10.00 -22.23
CA LYS A 293 3.44 10.14 -23.01
C LYS A 293 3.06 11.62 -23.00
N PRO A 294 2.62 12.19 -24.14
CA PRO A 294 2.07 13.53 -24.16
C PRO A 294 0.94 13.59 -23.13
N VAL A 295 1.01 14.53 -22.19
CA VAL A 295 -0.17 14.85 -21.37
C VAL A 295 -1.21 15.34 -22.37
N ALA A 296 -2.39 14.71 -22.40
CA ALA A 296 -3.52 15.24 -23.14
C ALA A 296 -3.64 16.72 -22.75
N SER A 297 -3.59 17.62 -23.73
CA SER A 297 -3.47 19.07 -23.55
C SER A 297 -4.23 19.52 -22.31
N ILE A 298 -3.49 19.87 -21.25
CA ILE A 298 -4.09 20.45 -20.04
C ILE A 298 -4.74 21.75 -20.51
N ASP A 299 -6.07 21.82 -20.44
CA ASP A 299 -6.80 23.05 -20.76
C ASP A 299 -6.29 24.16 -19.81
N LEU A 300 -5.56 25.12 -20.37
CA LEU A 300 -4.86 26.21 -19.69
C LEU A 300 -5.83 27.17 -18.94
N LYS A 301 -7.14 26.91 -18.97
CA LYS A 301 -8.11 27.61 -18.11
C LYS A 301 -7.82 27.47 -16.61
N TYR A 302 -7.19 26.37 -16.18
CA TYR A 302 -6.98 26.08 -14.75
C TYR A 302 -5.80 26.83 -14.10
N THR A 303 -4.86 27.36 -14.88
CA THR A 303 -3.71 28.10 -14.32
C THR A 303 -4.05 29.49 -13.77
N LYS A 304 -5.21 30.07 -14.16
CA LYS A 304 -5.61 31.42 -13.71
C LYS A 304 -6.28 31.45 -12.33
N GLY A 305 -6.91 30.37 -11.88
CA GLY A 305 -7.52 30.29 -10.54
C GLY A 305 -6.51 30.10 -9.40
N LEU A 306 -5.35 29.50 -9.73
CA LEU A 306 -4.35 29.06 -8.75
C LEU A 306 -3.62 30.19 -8.01
N PHE A 307 -3.52 31.37 -8.63
CA PHE A 307 -2.85 32.53 -8.03
C PHE A 307 -3.73 33.26 -7.00
N LYS A 308 -5.04 32.97 -6.93
CA LYS A 308 -5.96 33.68 -6.03
C LYS A 308 -6.08 33.01 -4.65
N ASP A 309 -5.94 31.69 -4.58
CA ASP A 309 -6.09 30.92 -3.34
C ASP A 309 -4.82 30.84 -2.47
N LEU A 310 -3.65 31.17 -3.02
CA LEU A 310 -2.36 31.17 -2.29
C LEU A 310 -2.26 32.24 -1.20
N LYS A 311 -3.22 33.18 -1.12
CA LYS A 311 -3.17 34.28 -0.15
C LYS A 311 -3.83 33.97 1.20
N ASN A 312 -4.59 32.87 1.35
CA ASN A 312 -5.59 32.83 2.43
C ASN A 312 -5.54 31.73 3.49
N ARG A 313 -4.69 30.68 3.44
CA ARG A 313 -4.77 29.63 4.48
C ARG A 313 -3.42 29.01 4.88
N SER A 314 -2.76 29.64 5.84
CA SER A 314 -1.76 29.03 6.72
C SER A 314 -2.36 28.84 8.11
N SER A 315 -2.65 27.60 8.55
CA SER A 315 -2.59 27.20 9.98
C SER A 315 -3.10 25.79 10.34
N HIS A 316 -3.83 25.06 9.48
CA HIS A 316 -4.55 23.85 9.95
C HIS A 316 -3.94 22.49 9.56
N VAL A 317 -2.89 22.46 8.74
CA VAL A 317 -2.32 21.19 8.19
C VAL A 317 -1.31 20.53 9.14
N GLY A 318 -0.64 21.31 10.00
CA GLY A 318 0.36 20.78 10.94
C GLY A 318 -0.21 19.88 12.04
N GLN A 319 -1.45 20.12 12.48
CA GLN A 319 -2.07 19.40 13.59
C GLN A 319 -2.58 18.00 13.20
N MET A 320 -3.01 17.79 11.95
CA MET A 320 -3.51 16.48 11.49
C MET A 320 -2.37 15.50 11.16
N LEU A 321 -1.22 15.99 10.66
CA LEU A 321 -0.03 15.14 10.47
C LEU A 321 0.57 14.71 11.80
N PHE A 322 0.53 15.56 12.82
CA PHE A 322 0.95 15.18 14.17
C PHE A 322 0.03 14.10 14.72
N LEU A 323 -1.29 14.15 14.50
CA LEU A 323 -2.21 13.10 14.96
C LEU A 323 -2.01 11.76 14.21
N ALA A 324 -1.77 11.79 12.89
CA ALA A 324 -1.50 10.58 12.10
C ALA A 324 -0.13 9.95 12.47
N LEU A 325 0.90 10.76 12.69
CA LEU A 325 2.21 10.29 13.18
C LEU A 325 2.16 9.88 14.66
N PHE A 326 1.38 10.54 15.51
CA PHE A 326 1.24 10.22 16.93
C PHE A 326 0.47 8.90 17.12
N VAL A 327 -0.55 8.63 16.31
CA VAL A 327 -1.21 7.31 16.26
C VAL A 327 -0.26 6.20 15.75
N CYS A 328 0.76 6.54 14.94
CA CYS A 328 1.77 5.59 14.46
C CYS A 328 2.97 5.40 15.41
N VAL A 329 3.13 6.24 16.44
CA VAL A 329 4.26 6.20 17.40
C VAL A 329 3.81 5.78 18.80
N VAL A 330 2.51 5.88 19.12
CA VAL A 330 1.95 5.61 20.46
C VAL A 330 1.09 4.32 20.51
N LEU A 331 0.99 3.59 19.40
CA LEU A 331 0.45 2.22 19.33
C LEU A 331 1.49 1.30 18.72
#